data_AF-A0A0C5S2F8-F1
#
_entry.id   AF-A0A0C5S2F8-F1
#
_cell.length_a   1.000
_cell.length_b   1.000
_cell.length_c   1.000
_cell.angle_alpha   90.00
_cell.angle_beta   90.00
_cell.angle_gamma   90.00
#
_symmetry.space_group_name_H-M   'P 1'
#
loop_
_entity.id
_entity.type
_entity.pdbx_description
1 polymer ?
#
loop_
_entity_poly.entity_id
_entity_poly.type
_entity_poly.pdbx_seq_one_letter_code
_entity_poly.pdbx_strand_id
1 'polypeptide(L)' 'MSSVVQDLRKKNSAELEQIVVDLKAKLLEQRFAAANGEAVKPHTIKEIKKTIAKALTILNERSLAEENKEAK' A
#
# COMPACT_ATOMS: atom_id res chain seq x y z
N MET A 1 6.56 14.89 -2.53
CA MET A 1 6.30 13.79 -1.58
C MET A 1 5.01 13.99 -0.73
N SER A 2 4.05 14.86 -1.13
CA SER A 2 2.78 15.07 -0.37
C SER A 2 1.49 14.66 -1.09
N SER A 3 1.48 14.39 -2.41
CA SER A 3 0.25 14.05 -3.14
C SER A 3 -0.27 12.63 -2.85
N VAL A 4 0.62 11.64 -2.86
CA VAL A 4 0.23 10.21 -2.81
C VAL A 4 -0.58 9.85 -1.56
N VAL A 5 -0.30 10.46 -0.41
CA VAL A 5 -1.04 10.16 0.84
C VAL A 5 -2.44 10.77 0.80
N GLN A 6 -2.58 11.97 0.25
CA GLN A 6 -3.86 12.64 0.10
C GLN A 6 -4.74 11.91 -0.92
N ASP A 7 -4.14 11.40 -2.00
CA ASP A 7 -4.85 10.62 -3.02
C ASP A 7 -5.32 9.27 -2.48
N LEU A 8 -4.51 8.60 -1.65
CA LEU A 8 -4.90 7.36 -0.97
C LEU A 8 -6.05 7.58 0.02
N ARG A 9 -6.08 8.72 0.73
CA ARG A 9 -7.18 9.04 1.66
C ARG A 9 -8.52 9.32 0.97
N LYS A 10 -8.51 9.81 -0.27
CA LYS A 10 -9.72 10.08 -1.07
C LYS A 10 -10.39 8.83 -1.63
N LYS A 11 -9.66 7.71 -1.69
CA LYS A 11 -10.18 6.45 -2.24
C LYS A 11 -11.07 5.69 -1.25
N ASN A 12 -11.97 4.88 -1.80
CA ASN A 12 -12.83 4.01 -1.01
C ASN A 12 -12.01 2.87 -0.35
N SER A 13 -12.47 2.34 0.78
CA SER A 13 -11.77 1.29 1.53
C SER A 13 -11.56 0.03 0.69
N ALA A 14 -12.58 -0.37 -0.07
CA ALA A 14 -12.49 -1.51 -1.00
C ALA A 14 -11.48 -1.27 -2.14
N GLU A 15 -11.42 -0.05 -2.68
CA GLU A 15 -10.44 0.29 -3.72
C GLU A 15 -9.00 0.28 -3.19
N LEU A 16 -8.80 0.72 -1.94
CA LEU A 16 -7.50 0.68 -1.28
C LEU A 16 -7.01 -0.76 -1.11
N GLU A 17 -7.88 -1.67 -0.70
CA GLU A 17 -7.55 -3.08 -0.58
C GLU A 17 -7.17 -3.70 -1.92
N GLN A 18 -7.95 -3.40 -2.98
CA GLN A 18 -7.65 -3.86 -4.33
C GLN A 18 -6.26 -3.38 -4.79
N ILE A 19 -5.95 -2.09 -4.60
CA ILE A 19 -4.65 -1.51 -4.94
C ILE A 19 -3.52 -2.16 -4.14
N VAL A 20 -3.76 -2.49 -2.87
CA VAL A 20 -2.77 -3.19 -2.03
C VAL A 20 -2.49 -4.59 -2.58
N VAL A 21 -3.51 -5.32 -3.02
CA VAL A 21 -3.35 -6.65 -3.64
C VAL A 21 -2.54 -6.56 -4.92
N ASP A 22 -2.87 -5.61 -5.79
CA ASP A 22 -2.14 -5.40 -7.06
C ASP A 22 -0.67 -5.02 -6.83
N LEU A 23 -0.40 -4.16 -5.84
CA LEU A 23 0.96 -3.77 -5.47
C LEU A 23 1.76 -4.93 -4.87
N LYS A 24 1.12 -5.84 -4.14
CA LYS A 24 1.76 -7.07 -3.64
C LYS A 24 2.11 -8.02 -4.79
N ALA A 25 1.24 -8.17 -5.79
CA ALA A 25 1.53 -8.96 -6.99
C ALA A 25 2.74 -8.42 -7.75
N LYS A 26 2.79 -7.11 -8.00
CA LYS A 26 3.95 -6.45 -8.62
C LYS A 26 5.24 -6.62 -7.81
N LEU A 27 5.15 -6.57 -6.49
CA LEU A 27 6.31 -6.81 -5.61
C LEU A 27 6.82 -8.25 -5.74
N LEU A 28 5.93 -9.22 -5.92
CA LEU A 28 6.28 -10.64 -6.13
C LEU A 28 7.02 -10.82 -7.45
N GLU A 29 6.50 -10.25 -8.53
CA GLU A 29 7.15 -10.25 -9.86
C GLU A 29 8.55 -9.65 -9.79
N GLN A 30 8.71 -8.49 -9.12
CA GLN A 30 10.03 -7.88 -8.96
C GLN A 30 10.99 -8.71 -8.11
N ARG A 31 10.49 -9.49 -7.14
CA ARG A 31 11.32 -10.44 -6.38
C ARG A 31 11.77 -11.62 -7.23
N PHE A 32 10.90 -12.11 -8.12
CA PHE A 32 11.29 -13.16 -9.07
C PHE A 32 12.33 -12.65 -10.07
N ALA A 33 12.15 -11.46 -10.64
CA ALA A 33 13.14 -10.84 -11.51
C ALA A 33 14.49 -10.64 -10.79
N ALA A 34 14.46 -10.21 -9.52
CA ALA A 34 15.67 -10.07 -8.71
C ALA A 34 16.35 -11.42 -8.44
N ALA A 35 15.58 -12.48 -8.21
CA ALA A 35 16.09 -13.83 -8.01
C ALA A 35 16.69 -14.41 -9.30
N ASN A 36 16.11 -14.07 -10.46
CA ASN A 36 16.60 -14.46 -11.78
C ASN A 36 17.88 -13.71 -12.20
N GLY A 37 18.33 -12.72 -11.41
CA GLY A 37 19.54 -11.94 -11.69
C GLY A 37 19.35 -10.81 -12.71
N GLU A 38 18.11 -10.46 -13.05
CA GLU A 38 17.84 -9.26 -13.87
C GLU A 38 18.10 -7.99 -13.06
N ALA A 39 18.49 -6.92 -13.76
CA ALA A 39 18.74 -5.62 -13.16
C ALA A 39 17.43 -5.00 -12.64
N VAL A 40 17.07 -5.30 -11.40
CA VAL A 40 15.90 -4.71 -10.74
C VAL A 40 16.25 -3.34 -10.20
N LYS A 41 15.35 -2.36 -10.42
CA LYS A 41 15.49 -1.00 -9.90
C LYS A 41 15.15 -0.97 -8.40
N PRO A 42 16.12 -0.87 -7.47
CA PRO A 42 15.85 -1.02 -6.03
C PRO A 42 14.96 0.10 -5.48
N HIS A 43 14.96 1.26 -6.13
CA HIS A 43 14.08 2.39 -5.80
C HIS A 43 12.60 2.01 -5.89
N THR A 44 12.21 1.30 -6.95
CA THR A 44 10.81 0.93 -7.20
C THR A 44 10.28 -0.02 -6.13
N ILE A 45 11.08 -1.00 -5.70
CA ILE A 45 10.74 -1.89 -4.58
C ILE A 45 10.48 -1.09 -3.29
N LYS A 46 11.34 -0.10 -3.00
CA LYS A 46 11.22 0.73 -1.80
C LYS A 46 9.97 1.60 -1.83
N GLU A 47 9.63 2.15 -3.00
CA GLU A 47 8.41 2.93 -3.20
C GLU A 47 7.16 2.06 -3.07
N ILE A 48 7.11 0.89 -3.71
CA ILE A 48 5.99 -0.06 -3.61
C ILE A 48 5.75 -0.44 -2.15
N LYS A 49 6.80 -0.80 -1.40
CA LYS A 49 6.69 -1.11 0.04
C LYS A 49 6.14 0.06 0.85
N LYS A 50 6.61 1.29 0.60
CA LYS A 50 6.12 2.48 1.29
C LYS A 50 4.65 2.77 0.96
N THR A 51 4.23 2.59 -0.28
CA THR A 51 2.85 2.81 -0.70
C THR A 51 1.91 1.78 -0.07
N ILE A 52 2.31 0.50 -0.02
CA ILE A 52 1.55 -0.55 0.68
C ILE A 52 1.40 -0.20 2.17
N ALA A 53 2.49 0.18 2.84
CA ALA A 53 2.45 0.53 4.25
C ALA A 53 1.48 1.69 4.52
N LYS A 54 1.54 2.76 3.72
CA LYS A 54 0.63 3.91 3.84
C LYS A 54 -0.83 3.54 3.62
N ALA A 55 -1.13 2.70 2.63
CA ALA A 55 -2.50 2.25 2.37
C ALA A 55 -3.06 1.44 3.55
N LEU A 56 -2.28 0.51 4.10
CA LEU A 56 -2.66 -0.27 5.28
C LEU A 56 -2.83 0.61 6.52
N THR A 57 -1.97 1.62 6.72
CA THR A 57 -2.12 2.58 7.82
C THR A 57 -3.45 3.33 7.73
N ILE A 58 -3.85 3.80 6.54
CA ILE A 58 -5.13 4.50 6.36
C ILE A 58 -6.33 3.58 6.65
N LEU A 59 -6.27 2.31 6.23
CA LEU A 59 -7.31 1.33 6.55
C LEU A 59 -7.42 1.11 8.07
N ASN A 60 -6.29 1.01 8.76
CA ASN A 60 -6.26 0.86 10.21
C ASN A 60 -6.71 2.13 10.96
N GLU A 61 -6.36 3.32 10.46
CA GLU A 61 -6.88 4.60 10.96
C GLU A 61 -8.41 4.65 10.87
N ARG A 62 -9.00 4.12 9.79
CA ARG A 62 -10.45 4.05 9.61
C ARG A 62 -11.10 3.04 10.57
N SER A 63 -10.55 1.85 10.74
CA SER A 63 -11.10 0.85 11.67
C SER A 63 -11.06 1.35 13.12
N LEU A 64 -9.93 1.92 13.55
CA LEU A 64 -9.79 2.51 14.88
C LEU A 64 -10.76 3.68 15.11
N ALA A 65 -11.07 4.46 14.08
CA ALA A 65 -12.05 5.55 14.18
C ALA A 65 -13.49 5.04 14.37
N GLU A 66 -13.84 3.91 13.77
CA GLU A 66 -15.14 3.26 13.97
C GLU A 66 -15.24 2.60 15.35
N GLU A 67 -14.21 1.86 15.81
CA GLU A 67 -14.19 1.26 17.16
C GLU A 67 -14.32 2.31 18.27
N ASN A 68 -13.69 3.48 18.13
CA ASN A 68 -13.80 4.57 19.10
C ASN A 68 -15.18 5.25 19.12
N LYS A 69 -16.00 5.11 18.06
CA LYS A 69 -17.39 5.59 18.06
C LYS A 69 -18.30 4.61 18.80
N GLU A 70 -18.06 3.31 18.67
CA GLU A 70 -18.86 2.27 19.33
C GLU A 70 -18.61 2.20 20.83
N ALA A 71 -17.44 2.65 21.29
CA ALA A 71 -17.07 2.72 22.72
C ALA A 71 -17.62 3.96 23.47
N LYS A 72 -18.34 4.85 22.79
CA LYS A 72 -18.97 6.06 23.36
C LYS A 72 -20.48 5.95 23.39
#